data_AF-A0A7C6SX99-F1
#
_entry.id   AF-A0A7C6SX99-F1
#
_cell.length_a   1.000
_cell.length_b   1.000
_cell.length_c   1.000
_cell.angle_alpha   90.00
_cell.angle_beta   90.00
_cell.angle_gamma   90.00
#
_symmetry.space_group_name_H-M   'P 1'
#
loop_
_entity.id
_entity.type
_entity.pdbx_description
1 polymer ?
#
loop_
_entity_poly.entity_id
_entity_poly.type
_entity_poly.pdbx_seq_one_letter_code
_entity_poly.pdbx_strand_id
1 'polypeptide(L)'
;MLQEVLAVASTVLLSLGGAGAIILGLSSWLGRVWAEKILQNARYEHELRVEKLRAQLQRDVESELERLRYRNHGEIDEMMRTREVYQCLVTSMRVFLSGSSPATEQDKKEFLAAYDLCHLWASDQVIKKLGEFLDLMVKHSALPDPANQIRLRVLYLECLVEMRRDSGFGKTALELSDYKVVSL
;
A
#
# COMPACT_ATOMS: atom_id res chain seq x y z
N MET A 1 85.65 40.11 -37.58
CA MET A 1 85.92 38.94 -36.69
C MET A 1 85.05 38.92 -35.44
N LEU A 2 85.41 39.56 -34.30
CA LEU A 2 84.65 39.40 -33.04
C LEU A 2 83.23 40.02 -33.06
N GLN A 3 83.03 41.17 -33.70
CA GLN A 3 81.72 41.83 -33.81
C GLN A 3 80.74 41.08 -34.73
N GLU A 4 81.23 40.46 -35.80
CA GLU A 4 80.39 39.68 -36.74
C GLU A 4 79.91 38.37 -36.10
N VAL A 5 80.78 37.69 -35.34
CA VAL A 5 80.41 36.48 -34.59
C VAL A 5 79.34 36.81 -33.54
N LEU A 6 79.45 37.95 -32.86
CA LEU A 6 78.46 38.40 -31.88
C LEU A 6 77.12 38.77 -32.54
N ALA A 7 77.15 39.38 -33.72
CA ALA A 7 75.95 39.71 -34.49
C ALA A 7 75.23 38.45 -34.99
N VAL A 8 75.95 37.46 -35.52
CA VAL A 8 75.36 36.19 -35.96
C VAL A 8 74.81 35.41 -34.77
N ALA A 9 75.56 35.31 -33.67
CA ALA A 9 75.12 34.60 -32.46
C ALA A 9 73.87 35.24 -31.82
N SER A 10 73.81 36.58 -31.75
CA SER A 10 72.63 37.29 -31.23
C SER A 10 71.41 37.12 -32.14
N THR A 11 71.58 37.14 -33.46
CA THR A 11 70.48 36.92 -34.43
C THR A 11 69.94 35.48 -34.37
N VAL A 12 70.83 34.50 -34.20
CA VAL A 12 70.45 33.09 -34.00
C VAL A 12 69.73 32.91 -32.67
N LEU A 13 70.23 33.50 -31.57
CA LEU A 13 69.57 33.43 -30.25
C LEU A 13 68.21 34.15 -30.22
N LEU A 14 68.09 35.30 -30.90
CA LEU A 14 66.81 36.02 -31.01
C LEU A 14 65.79 35.24 -31.84
N SER A 15 66.22 34.62 -32.94
CA SER A 15 65.31 33.83 -33.78
C SER A 15 64.89 32.52 -33.10
N LEU A 16 65.80 31.83 -32.40
CA LEU A 16 65.47 30.62 -31.62
C LEU A 16 64.63 30.95 -30.38
N GLY A 17 64.99 32.00 -29.65
CA GLY A 17 64.27 32.46 -28.45
C GLY A 17 62.88 33.01 -28.77
N GLY A 18 62.74 33.76 -29.87
CA GLY A 18 61.45 34.26 -30.35
C GLY A 18 60.51 33.15 -30.82
N ALA A 19 61.03 32.16 -31.56
CA ALA A 19 60.25 30.98 -31.96
C ALA A 19 59.82 30.14 -30.75
N GLY A 20 60.70 29.95 -29.76
CA GLY A 20 60.38 29.27 -28.51
C GLY A 20 59.27 29.95 -27.72
N ALA A 21 59.32 31.29 -27.60
CA ALA A 21 58.28 32.07 -26.93
C ALA A 21 56.91 31.95 -27.62
N ILE A 22 56.88 31.94 -28.95
CA ILE A 22 55.64 31.77 -29.74
C ILE A 22 55.06 30.36 -29.52
N ILE A 23 55.89 29.32 -29.58
CA ILE A 23 55.45 27.93 -29.39
C ILE A 23 54.92 27.73 -27.96
N LEU A 24 55.60 28.26 -26.94
CA LEU A 24 55.17 28.16 -25.55
C LEU A 24 53.86 28.95 -25.31
N GLY A 25 53.74 30.15 -25.90
CA GLY A 25 52.54 30.96 -25.83
C GLY A 25 51.33 30.27 -26.47
N LEU A 26 51.50 29.72 -27.67
CA LEU A 26 50.46 28.97 -28.37
C LEU A 26 50.09 27.67 -27.65
N SER A 27 51.07 26.96 -27.09
CA SER A 27 50.83 25.72 -26.34
C SER A 27 50.03 25.97 -25.06
N SER A 28 50.33 27.06 -24.35
CA SER A 28 49.59 27.47 -23.15
C SER A 28 48.15 27.90 -23.48
N TRP A 29 47.97 28.63 -24.58
CA TRP A 29 46.65 29.03 -25.07
C TRP A 29 45.81 27.81 -25.47
N LEU A 30 46.37 26.88 -26.24
CA LEU A 30 45.68 25.63 -26.60
C LEU A 30 45.29 24.84 -25.34
N GLY A 31 46.22 24.66 -24.41
CA GLY A 31 45.96 23.94 -23.16
C GLY A 31 44.79 24.51 -22.38
N ARG A 32 44.67 25.84 -22.28
CA ARG A 32 43.53 26.52 -21.64
C ARG A 32 42.21 26.23 -22.35
N VAL A 33 42.17 26.38 -23.67
CA VAL A 33 40.94 26.15 -24.46
C VAL A 33 40.47 24.69 -24.36
N TRP A 34 41.41 23.75 -24.44
CA TRP A 34 41.09 22.32 -24.30
C TRP A 34 40.66 21.95 -22.88
N ALA A 35 41.33 22.49 -21.86
CA ALA A 35 40.93 22.27 -20.46
C ALA A 35 39.53 22.81 -20.17
N GLU A 36 39.22 24.01 -20.64
CA GLU A 36 37.89 24.61 -20.49
C GLU A 36 36.83 23.80 -21.22
N LYS A 37 37.12 23.34 -22.45
CA LYS A 37 36.20 22.50 -23.23
C LYS A 37 35.91 21.16 -22.54
N ILE A 38 36.94 20.50 -22.02
CA ILE A 38 36.79 19.24 -21.27
C ILE A 38 35.95 19.47 -20.01
N LEU A 39 36.22 20.55 -19.27
CA LEU A 39 35.49 20.88 -18.05
C LEU A 39 34.01 21.20 -18.32
N GLN A 40 33.72 21.93 -19.39
CA GLN A 40 32.35 22.21 -19.83
C GLN A 40 31.61 20.94 -20.21
N ASN A 41 32.24 20.06 -21.00
CA ASN A 41 31.65 18.77 -21.38
C ASN A 41 31.37 17.90 -20.14
N ALA A 42 32.32 17.82 -19.20
CA ALA A 42 32.13 17.07 -17.96
C ALA A 42 30.97 17.63 -17.12
N ARG A 43 30.85 18.96 -16.98
CA ARG A 43 29.73 19.61 -16.28
C ARG A 43 28.40 19.28 -16.94
N TYR A 44 28.31 19.42 -18.26
CA TYR A 44 27.12 19.09 -19.03
C TYR A 44 26.71 17.62 -18.85
N GLU A 45 27.66 16.68 -18.90
CA GLU A 45 27.39 15.27 -18.66
C GLU A 45 26.91 14.98 -17.22
N HIS A 46 27.45 15.70 -16.23
CA HIS A 46 27.01 15.58 -14.85
C HIS A 46 25.59 16.12 -14.66
N GLU A 47 25.28 17.29 -15.23
CA GLU A 47 23.94 17.88 -15.21
C GLU A 47 22.92 16.95 -15.87
N LEU A 48 23.25 16.42 -17.05
CA LEU A 48 22.40 15.46 -17.76
C LEU A 48 22.20 14.17 -16.96
N ARG A 49 23.23 13.67 -16.27
CA ARG A 49 23.10 12.50 -15.39
C ARG A 49 22.19 12.78 -14.20
N VAL A 50 22.33 13.95 -13.56
CA VAL A 50 21.47 14.35 -12.45
C VAL A 50 20.01 14.47 -12.90
N GLU A 51 19.76 15.07 -14.06
CA GLU A 51 18.42 15.19 -14.62
C GLU A 51 17.82 13.82 -14.94
N LYS A 52 18.58 12.93 -15.60
CA LYS A 52 18.16 11.56 -15.89
C LYS A 52 17.85 10.76 -14.63
N LEU A 53 18.71 10.84 -13.61
CA LEU A 53 18.51 10.16 -12.33
C LEU A 53 17.27 10.71 -11.61
N ARG A 54 17.05 12.02 -11.61
CA ARG A 54 15.83 12.63 -11.06
C ARG A 54 14.58 12.14 -11.78
N ALA A 55 14.59 12.15 -13.11
CA ALA A 55 13.47 11.68 -13.92
C ALA A 55 13.22 10.17 -13.79
N GLN A 56 14.27 9.37 -13.58
CA GLN A 56 14.14 7.94 -13.26
C GLN A 56 13.50 7.76 -11.88
N LEU A 57 14.08 8.38 -10.85
CA LEU A 57 13.58 8.29 -9.48
C LEU A 57 12.12 8.75 -9.37
N GLN A 58 11.75 9.83 -10.04
CA GLN A 58 10.38 10.35 -10.02
C GLN A 58 9.40 9.36 -10.65
N ARG A 59 9.78 8.71 -11.77
CA ARG A 59 8.97 7.66 -12.40
C ARG A 59 8.86 6.41 -11.51
N ASP A 60 9.96 6.00 -10.89
CA ASP A 60 9.97 4.82 -10.01
C ASP A 60 9.07 5.07 -8.79
N VAL A 61 9.19 6.24 -8.15
CA VAL A 61 8.33 6.67 -7.04
C VAL A 61 6.87 6.69 -7.46
N GLU A 62 6.54 7.28 -8.61
CA GLU A 62 5.16 7.32 -9.12
C GLU A 62 4.60 5.92 -9.35
N SER A 63 5.38 5.02 -9.95
CA SER A 63 4.97 3.64 -10.19
C SER A 63 4.75 2.84 -8.90
N GLU A 64 5.62 3.01 -7.90
CA GLU A 64 5.47 2.35 -6.59
C GLU A 64 4.27 2.91 -5.83
N LEU A 65 4.02 4.21 -5.93
CA LEU A 65 2.87 4.87 -5.31
C LEU A 65 1.55 4.38 -5.93
N GLU A 66 1.52 4.21 -7.25
CA GLU A 66 0.37 3.64 -7.97
C GLU A 66 0.13 2.18 -7.57
N ARG A 67 1.19 1.36 -7.47
CA ARG A 67 1.12 -0.04 -7.00
C ARG A 67 0.57 -0.12 -5.58
N LEU A 68 1.06 0.71 -4.67
CA LEU A 68 0.60 0.75 -3.28
C LEU A 68 -0.86 1.19 -3.19
N ARG A 69 -1.28 2.19 -3.97
CA ARG A 69 -2.67 2.63 -4.05
C ARG A 69 -3.59 1.51 -4.54
N TYR A 70 -3.19 0.81 -5.60
CA TYR A 70 -3.97 -0.30 -6.14
C TYR A 70 -4.14 -1.43 -5.11
N ARG A 71 -3.05 -1.83 -4.43
CA ARG A 71 -3.10 -2.84 -3.37
C ARG A 71 -4.01 -2.42 -2.23
N ASN A 72 -3.82 -1.21 -1.70
CA ASN A 72 -4.64 -0.70 -0.60
C ASN A 72 -6.11 -0.58 -1.01
N HIS A 73 -6.41 -0.20 -2.25
CA HIS A 73 -7.78 -0.13 -2.74
C HIS A 73 -8.44 -1.51 -2.74
N GLY A 74 -7.75 -2.54 -3.22
CA GLY A 74 -8.25 -3.91 -3.18
C GLY A 74 -8.53 -4.40 -1.76
N GLU A 75 -7.60 -4.16 -0.82
CA GLU A 75 -7.78 -4.53 0.60
C GLU A 75 -8.96 -3.79 1.24
N ILE A 76 -9.14 -2.50 0.92
CA ILE A 76 -10.28 -1.71 1.39
C ILE A 76 -11.60 -2.26 0.83
N ASP A 77 -11.63 -2.60 -0.46
CA ASP A 77 -12.83 -3.10 -1.13
C ASP A 77 -13.26 -4.47 -0.59
N GLU A 78 -12.31 -5.38 -0.37
CA GLU A 78 -12.54 -6.68 0.26
C GLU A 78 -13.11 -6.52 1.67
N MET A 79 -12.51 -5.63 2.47
CA MET A 79 -12.98 -5.34 3.83
C MET A 79 -14.37 -4.69 3.82
N MET A 80 -14.67 -3.81 2.87
CA MET A 80 -15.99 -3.20 2.72
C MET A 80 -17.06 -4.24 2.40
N ARG A 81 -16.81 -5.13 1.43
CA ARG A 81 -17.74 -6.22 1.09
C ARG A 81 -18.00 -7.14 2.27
N THR A 82 -16.96 -7.50 3.01
CA THR A 82 -17.07 -8.35 4.21
C THR A 82 -17.97 -7.69 5.26
N ARG A 83 -17.81 -6.37 5.48
CA ARG A 83 -18.66 -5.60 6.41
C ARG A 83 -20.12 -5.53 5.96
N GLU A 84 -20.37 -5.38 4.67
CA GLU A 84 -21.73 -5.39 4.10
C GLU A 84 -22.41 -6.74 4.33
N VAL A 85 -21.71 -7.84 4.07
CA VAL A 85 -22.22 -9.21 4.32
C VAL A 85 -22.57 -9.39 5.80
N TYR A 86 -21.70 -8.94 6.71
CA TYR A 86 -21.98 -9.01 8.15
C TYR A 86 -23.15 -8.16 8.59
N GLN A 87 -23.36 -6.97 7.99
CA GLN A 87 -24.53 -6.16 8.29
C GLN A 87 -25.83 -6.89 7.91
N CYS A 88 -25.88 -7.49 6.72
CA CYS A 88 -27.02 -8.28 6.26
C CYS A 88 -27.26 -9.50 7.15
N LEU A 89 -26.19 -10.21 7.50
CA LEU A 89 -26.27 -11.41 8.33
C LEU A 89 -26.74 -11.08 9.75
N VAL A 90 -26.18 -10.07 10.40
CA VAL A 90 -26.59 -9.66 11.76
C VAL A 90 -28.05 -9.21 11.80
N THR A 91 -28.49 -8.47 10.78
CA THR A 91 -29.87 -7.97 10.69
C THR A 91 -30.86 -9.13 10.55
N SER A 92 -30.59 -10.06 9.64
CA SER A 92 -31.44 -11.24 9.43
C SER A 92 -31.39 -12.21 10.62
N MET A 93 -30.23 -12.41 11.26
CA MET A 93 -30.08 -13.23 12.47
C MET A 93 -30.92 -12.72 13.64
N ARG A 94 -31.06 -11.38 13.78
CA ARG A 94 -31.79 -10.78 14.90
C ARG A 94 -33.26 -11.16 14.94
N VAL A 95 -33.87 -11.41 13.78
CA VAL A 95 -35.28 -11.84 13.70
C VAL A 95 -35.51 -13.12 14.50
N PHE A 96 -34.54 -14.04 14.52
CA PHE A 96 -34.64 -15.30 15.24
C PHE A 96 -34.44 -15.18 16.76
N LEU A 97 -33.93 -14.04 17.25
CA LEU A 97 -33.74 -13.77 18.68
C LEU A 97 -34.95 -13.10 19.34
N SER A 98 -35.76 -12.41 18.54
CA SER A 98 -36.95 -11.69 18.95
C SER A 98 -38.09 -12.69 19.19
N GLY A 99 -38.18 -13.25 20.40
CA GLY A 99 -39.18 -14.26 20.78
C GLY A 99 -40.65 -13.81 20.73
N SER A 100 -40.94 -12.63 20.17
CA SER A 100 -42.28 -12.03 20.10
C SER A 100 -43.07 -12.45 18.85
N SER A 101 -42.38 -12.82 17.76
CA SER A 101 -43.01 -13.26 16.50
C SER A 101 -42.15 -14.29 15.77
N PRO A 102 -42.76 -15.33 15.17
CA PRO A 102 -42.03 -16.26 14.31
C PRO A 102 -41.51 -15.56 13.06
N ALA A 103 -40.29 -15.91 12.63
CA ALA A 103 -39.68 -15.38 11.41
C ALA A 103 -40.56 -15.66 10.18
N THR A 104 -40.74 -14.65 9.33
CA THR A 104 -41.50 -14.77 8.09
C THR A 104 -40.72 -15.56 7.03
N GLU A 105 -41.40 -16.00 5.98
CA GLU A 105 -40.72 -16.65 4.84
C GLU A 105 -39.73 -15.71 4.13
N GLN A 106 -39.99 -14.39 4.18
CA GLN A 106 -39.06 -13.40 3.64
C GLN A 106 -37.79 -13.32 4.49
N ASP A 107 -37.91 -13.27 5.81
CA ASP A 107 -36.76 -13.24 6.72
C ASP A 107 -35.87 -14.47 6.56
N LYS A 108 -36.47 -15.64 6.33
CA LYS A 108 -35.73 -16.89 6.06
C LYS A 108 -34.93 -16.81 4.76
N LYS A 109 -35.53 -16.28 3.69
CA LYS A 109 -34.83 -16.10 2.41
C LYS A 109 -33.67 -15.12 2.53
N GLU A 110 -33.89 -14.01 3.24
CA GLU A 110 -32.85 -13.01 3.49
C GLU A 110 -31.69 -13.57 4.33
N PHE A 111 -32.02 -14.36 5.35
CA PHE A 111 -31.00 -15.06 6.14
C PHE A 111 -30.18 -16.06 5.31
N LEU A 112 -30.84 -16.91 4.50
CA LEU A 112 -30.15 -17.88 3.66
C LEU A 112 -29.24 -17.20 2.63
N ALA A 113 -29.70 -16.12 1.99
CA ALA A 113 -28.86 -15.34 1.08
C ALA A 113 -27.64 -14.73 1.79
N ALA A 114 -27.83 -14.17 2.99
CA ALA A 114 -26.73 -13.64 3.79
C ALA A 114 -25.76 -14.74 4.25
N TYR A 115 -26.26 -15.93 4.56
CA TYR A 115 -25.49 -17.11 4.95
C TYR A 115 -24.59 -17.62 3.82
N ASP A 116 -25.12 -17.69 2.59
CA ASP A 116 -24.36 -18.10 1.41
C ASP A 116 -23.25 -17.09 1.09
N LEU A 117 -23.56 -15.79 1.19
CA LEU A 117 -22.54 -14.73 1.04
C LEU A 117 -21.49 -14.79 2.15
N CYS A 118 -21.89 -15.10 3.38
CA CYS A 118 -20.96 -15.29 4.50
C CYS A 118 -19.94 -16.39 4.20
N HIS A 119 -20.35 -17.49 3.58
CA HIS A 119 -19.42 -18.56 3.19
C HIS A 119 -18.37 -18.16 2.15
N LEU A 120 -18.64 -17.10 1.37
CA LEU A 120 -17.71 -16.59 0.37
C LEU A 120 -16.74 -15.54 0.92
N TRP A 121 -17.20 -14.74 1.89
CA TRP A 121 -16.51 -13.52 2.32
C TRP A 121 -16.03 -13.54 3.77
N ALA A 122 -16.53 -14.45 4.60
CA ALA A 122 -16.21 -14.46 6.03
C ALA A 122 -15.00 -15.33 6.35
N SER A 123 -14.30 -14.96 7.43
CA SER A 123 -13.28 -15.84 8.02
C SER A 123 -13.85 -17.15 8.56
N ASP A 124 -13.00 -18.17 8.58
CA ASP A 124 -13.31 -19.49 9.14
C ASP A 124 -13.88 -19.43 10.56
N GLN A 125 -13.41 -18.49 11.38
CA GLN A 125 -13.85 -18.36 12.78
C GLN A 125 -15.30 -17.88 12.87
N VAL A 126 -15.69 -16.95 11.99
CA VAL A 126 -17.09 -16.50 11.87
C VAL A 126 -17.96 -17.65 11.40
N ILE A 127 -17.54 -18.41 10.37
CA ILE A 127 -18.31 -19.55 9.85
C ILE A 127 -18.52 -20.62 10.92
N LYS A 128 -17.49 -20.96 11.70
CA LYS A 128 -17.60 -21.93 12.80
C LYS A 128 -18.61 -21.48 13.86
N LYS A 129 -18.55 -20.22 14.30
CA LYS A 129 -19.50 -19.67 15.28
C LYS A 129 -20.92 -19.59 14.74
N LEU A 130 -21.07 -19.26 13.47
CA LEU A 130 -22.36 -19.28 12.79
C LEU A 130 -22.94 -20.71 12.72
N GLY A 131 -22.10 -21.71 12.46
CA GLY A 131 -22.49 -23.12 12.50
C GLY A 131 -22.98 -23.56 13.87
N GLU A 132 -22.23 -23.23 14.94
CA GLU A 132 -22.65 -23.52 16.33
C GLU A 132 -24.01 -22.88 16.66
N PHE A 133 -24.23 -21.64 16.21
CA PHE A 133 -25.50 -20.94 16.36
C PHE A 133 -26.64 -21.66 15.61
N LEU A 134 -26.42 -22.04 14.36
CA LEU A 134 -27.43 -22.72 13.53
C LEU A 134 -27.81 -24.10 14.07
N ASP A 135 -26.83 -24.89 14.51
CA ASP A 135 -27.06 -26.19 15.13
C ASP A 135 -27.97 -26.07 16.36
N LEU A 136 -27.75 -25.04 17.18
CA LEU A 136 -28.59 -24.79 18.34
C LEU A 136 -29.98 -24.28 17.95
N MET A 137 -30.09 -23.45 16.91
CA MET A 137 -31.39 -22.98 16.42
C MET A 137 -32.25 -24.14 15.90
N VAL A 138 -31.65 -25.06 15.13
CA VAL A 138 -32.34 -26.26 14.62
C VAL A 138 -32.79 -27.16 15.77
N LYS A 139 -31.96 -27.33 16.80
CA LYS A 139 -32.36 -28.08 18.01
C LYS A 139 -33.49 -27.40 18.77
N HIS A 140 -33.43 -26.08 18.94
CA HIS A 140 -34.45 -25.30 19.65
C HIS A 140 -35.78 -25.27 18.91
N SER A 141 -35.78 -25.24 17.57
CA SER A 141 -37.01 -25.29 16.78
C SER A 141 -37.69 -26.66 16.84
N ALA A 142 -36.91 -27.74 16.93
CA ALA A 142 -37.42 -29.10 17.10
C ALA A 142 -37.95 -29.36 18.53
N LEU A 143 -37.24 -28.86 19.56
CA LEU A 143 -37.64 -28.93 20.97
C LEU A 143 -37.37 -27.58 21.67
N PRO A 144 -38.42 -26.75 21.85
CA PRO A 144 -38.28 -25.47 22.54
C PRO A 144 -37.87 -25.65 24.01
N ASP A 145 -36.74 -25.06 24.38
CA ASP A 145 -36.20 -25.04 25.74
C ASP A 145 -35.77 -23.60 26.09
N PRO A 146 -36.28 -23.00 27.18
CA PRO A 146 -35.84 -21.69 27.66
C PRO A 146 -34.31 -21.58 27.86
N ALA A 147 -33.62 -22.66 28.26
CA ALA A 147 -32.16 -22.66 28.40
C ALA A 147 -31.45 -22.46 27.04
N ASN A 148 -32.00 -23.04 25.97
CA ASN A 148 -31.49 -22.86 24.61
C ASN A 148 -31.65 -21.41 24.14
N GLN A 149 -32.69 -20.69 24.57
CA GLN A 149 -32.89 -19.28 24.20
C GLN A 149 -31.78 -18.37 24.77
N ILE A 150 -31.32 -18.62 26.00
CA ILE A 150 -30.20 -17.89 26.60
C ILE A 150 -28.91 -18.21 25.83
N ARG A 151 -28.66 -19.50 25.55
CA ARG A 151 -27.44 -19.91 24.83
C ARG A 151 -27.43 -19.40 23.39
N LEU A 152 -28.57 -19.33 22.71
CA LEU A 152 -28.69 -18.73 21.37
C LEU A 152 -28.28 -17.26 21.36
N ARG A 153 -28.68 -16.49 22.39
CA ARG A 153 -28.23 -15.11 22.55
C ARG A 153 -26.72 -15.05 22.73
N VAL A 154 -26.14 -15.89 23.59
CA VAL A 154 -24.68 -15.93 23.78
C VAL A 154 -23.94 -16.27 22.48
N LEU A 155 -24.38 -17.29 21.74
CA LEU A 155 -23.77 -17.66 20.46
C LEU A 155 -23.90 -16.56 19.40
N TYR A 156 -25.03 -15.84 19.35
CA TYR A 156 -25.16 -14.66 18.50
C TYR A 156 -24.14 -13.57 18.87
N LEU A 157 -23.89 -13.34 20.15
CA LEU A 157 -22.85 -12.39 20.59
C LEU A 157 -21.44 -12.87 20.22
N GLU A 158 -21.16 -14.17 20.34
CA GLU A 158 -19.91 -14.76 19.89
C GLU A 158 -19.71 -14.54 18.38
N CYS A 159 -20.75 -14.74 17.56
CA CYS A 159 -20.73 -14.42 16.13
C CYS A 159 -20.40 -12.94 15.88
N LEU A 160 -21.06 -12.02 16.59
CA LEU A 160 -20.80 -10.58 16.45
C LEU A 160 -19.37 -10.19 16.79
N VAL A 161 -18.78 -10.79 17.82
CA VAL A 161 -17.40 -10.52 18.22
C VAL A 161 -16.43 -11.00 17.15
N GLU A 162 -16.63 -12.20 16.60
CA GLU A 162 -15.79 -12.70 15.51
C GLU A 162 -15.94 -11.86 14.23
N MET A 163 -17.17 -11.50 13.84
CA MET A 163 -17.42 -10.61 12.70
C MET A 163 -16.73 -9.26 12.87
N ARG A 164 -16.73 -8.72 14.10
CA ARG A 164 -16.02 -7.48 14.43
C ARG A 164 -14.51 -7.63 14.30
N ARG A 165 -13.94 -8.71 14.82
CA ARG A 165 -12.49 -9.00 14.71
C ARG A 165 -12.08 -9.06 13.25
N ASP A 166 -12.87 -9.77 12.45
CA ASP A 166 -12.64 -9.97 11.03
C ASP A 166 -12.86 -8.68 10.21
N SER A 167 -13.75 -7.78 10.65
CA SER A 167 -13.98 -6.47 10.05
C SER A 167 -12.84 -5.44 10.27
N GLY A 168 -11.68 -5.86 10.77
CA GLY A 168 -10.52 -5.01 11.02
C GLY A 168 -10.31 -4.60 12.49
N PHE A 169 -11.07 -5.16 13.43
CA PHE A 169 -10.91 -4.91 14.87
C PHE A 169 -10.32 -6.12 15.61
N GLY A 170 -9.26 -6.73 15.07
CA GLY A 170 -8.68 -7.98 15.58
C GLY A 170 -8.28 -7.95 17.06
N LYS A 171 -7.92 -6.79 17.61
CA LYS A 171 -7.67 -6.58 19.05
C LYS A 171 -8.84 -5.85 19.71
N THR A 172 -10.01 -6.49 19.74
CA THR A 172 -11.17 -5.92 20.46
C THR A 172 -11.01 -6.12 21.97
N ALA A 173 -11.19 -5.05 22.75
CA ALA A 173 -11.26 -5.10 24.21
C ALA A 173 -12.68 -5.39 24.73
N LEU A 174 -13.66 -5.44 23.84
CA LEU A 174 -15.04 -5.72 24.22
C LEU A 174 -15.23 -7.19 24.56
N GLU A 175 -15.90 -7.41 25.69
CA GLU A 175 -16.35 -8.71 26.14
C GLU A 175 -17.83 -8.92 25.77
N LEU A 176 -18.30 -10.17 25.86
CA LEU A 176 -19.69 -10.52 25.57
C LEU A 176 -20.67 -9.75 26.49
N SER A 177 -20.25 -9.44 27.72
CA SER A 177 -21.01 -8.66 28.70
C SER A 177 -21.21 -7.19 28.32
N ASP A 178 -20.40 -6.65 27.42
CA ASP A 178 -20.48 -5.24 27.02
C ASP A 178 -21.62 -4.99 26.01
N TYR A 179 -22.09 -6.05 25.35
CA TYR A 179 -23.20 -5.94 24.41
C TYR A 179 -24.54 -6.02 25.14
N LYS A 180 -25.39 -5.00 24.92
CA LYS A 180 -26.76 -4.97 25.42
C LYS A 180 -27.73 -5.26 24.29
N VAL A 181 -28.46 -6.36 24.40
CA VAL A 181 -29.58 -6.67 23.50
C VAL A 181 -30.70 -5.67 23.81
N VAL A 182 -30.96 -4.75 22.88
CA VAL A 182 -32.06 -3.80 22.98
C VAL A 182 -33.26 -4.37 22.21
N SER A 183 -34.33 -4.68 22.92
CA SER A 183 -35.65 -4.94 22.34
C SER A 183 -36.51 -3.70 22.54
N LEU A 184 -37.03 -3.13 21.44
CA LEU A 184 -38.00 -2.03 21.45
C LEU A 184 -39.43 -2.59 21.46
#